data_AF-A0A3L7NWH1-F1
#
_entry.id   AF-A0A3L7NWH1-F1
#
_cell.length_a   1.000
_cell.length_b   1.000
_cell.length_c   1.000
_cell.angle_alpha   90.00
_cell.angle_beta   90.00
_cell.angle_gamma   90.00
#
_symmetry.space_group_name_H-M   'P 1'
#
loop_
_entity.id
_entity.type
_entity.pdbx_description
1 polymer ?
#
loop_
_entity_poly.entity_id
_entity_poly.type
_entity_poly.pdbx_seq_one_letter_code
_entity_poly.pdbx_strand_id
1 'polypeptide(L)'
;MFMLQNRSQVTYLRLPALLKTSTCWQNKDTTHIILTLIDDDSDSVMASLEMLPEELPDSFEINSLLQVAAEEKSVIHAEPVTKAEFTKSGKLTLRICKVQTMATEAMCFSQLDITEGFDENQGLGADDWIKTRPLNATLNNTEASGQPPRDADSDKVYRVAATLSVVRESIPIEGDGVYCPICHIANIDIGKLHTPCPNCCRGLLKFGWA
;
A
#
# COMPACT_ATOMS: atom_id res chain seq x y z
N MET A 1 5.22 -28.84 -7.54
CA MET A 1 5.89 -28.16 -8.67
C MET A 1 5.15 -26.87 -8.93
N PHE A 2 5.61 -25.76 -8.38
CA PHE A 2 5.08 -24.43 -8.69
C PHE A 2 6.27 -23.50 -8.87
N MET A 3 6.53 -23.18 -10.13
CA MET A 3 7.41 -22.08 -10.52
C MET A 3 6.57 -20.80 -10.51
N LEU A 4 6.96 -19.84 -9.69
CA LEU A 4 6.63 -18.43 -9.88
C LEU A 4 7.96 -17.69 -9.98
N GLN A 5 8.55 -17.72 -11.17
CA GLN A 5 9.55 -16.73 -11.55
C GLN A 5 8.82 -15.66 -12.36
N ASN A 6 8.52 -14.54 -11.72
CA ASN A 6 8.33 -13.29 -12.43
C ASN A 6 9.47 -12.35 -12.02
N ARG A 7 10.66 -12.60 -12.57
CA ARG A 7 11.79 -11.69 -12.49
C ARG A 7 11.57 -10.61 -13.55
N SER A 8 10.84 -9.57 -13.18
CA SER A 8 10.82 -8.32 -13.92
C SER A 8 12.25 -7.79 -14.06
N GLN A 9 12.52 -7.16 -15.19
CA GLN A 9 13.85 -6.86 -15.73
C GLN A 9 14.74 -6.15 -14.70
N VAL A 10 15.79 -6.83 -14.24
CA VAL A 10 16.84 -6.19 -13.44
C VAL A 10 17.73 -5.41 -14.41
N THR A 11 17.66 -4.08 -14.33
CA THR A 11 18.54 -3.22 -15.11
C THR A 11 19.88 -3.12 -14.40
N TYR A 12 20.84 -3.92 -14.84
CA TYR A 12 22.21 -3.90 -14.32
C TYR A 12 22.96 -2.68 -14.82
N LEU A 13 22.89 -1.56 -14.08
CA LEU A 13 23.86 -0.48 -14.22
C LEU A 13 25.13 -0.89 -13.49
N ARG A 14 26.10 -1.41 -14.25
CA ARG A 14 27.42 -1.74 -13.75
C ARG A 14 28.19 -0.44 -13.54
N LEU A 15 27.97 0.19 -12.38
CA LEU A 15 28.75 1.36 -11.98
C LEU A 15 30.23 0.97 -11.95
N PRO A 16 31.11 1.59 -12.75
CA PRO A 16 32.53 1.35 -12.62
C PRO A 16 32.94 1.72 -11.19
N ALA A 17 33.66 0.80 -10.54
CA ALA A 17 34.26 1.07 -9.24
C ALA A 17 34.98 2.42 -9.32
N LEU A 18 34.77 3.28 -8.33
CA LEU A 18 35.41 4.60 -8.16
C LEU A 18 36.94 4.45 -8.24
N LEU A 19 37.47 4.42 -9.46
CA LEU A 19 38.88 4.44 -9.77
C LEU A 19 39.11 5.76 -10.48
N LYS A 20 39.70 6.69 -9.74
CA LYS A 20 40.34 7.89 -10.28
C LYS A 20 41.45 7.44 -11.21
N THR A 21 41.18 7.29 -12.50
CA THR A 21 42.23 7.20 -13.50
C THR A 21 41.88 8.11 -14.66
N SER A 22 42.51 9.29 -14.62
CA SER A 22 42.61 10.23 -15.73
C SER A 22 43.31 9.53 -16.89
N THR A 23 42.63 9.36 -18.02
CA THR A 23 43.31 9.06 -19.27
C THR A 23 42.69 9.88 -20.40
N CYS A 24 43.56 10.64 -21.04
CA CYS A 24 43.30 11.56 -22.13
C CYS A 24 43.26 10.79 -23.45
N TRP A 25 42.13 10.82 -24.16
CA TRP A 25 42.05 10.57 -25.60
C TRP A 25 40.97 11.48 -26.21
N GLN A 26 41.33 12.16 -27.30
CA GLN A 26 40.52 13.13 -28.03
C GLN A 26 39.57 12.46 -29.04
N ASN A 27 38.40 13.08 -29.23
CA ASN A 27 37.57 13.26 -30.45
C ASN A 27 36.13 12.71 -30.48
N LYS A 28 35.27 13.58 -31.07
CA LYS A 28 33.80 13.65 -31.21
C LYS A 28 33.06 14.18 -29.98
N ASP A 29 32.13 15.10 -30.24
CA ASP A 29 31.18 15.70 -29.29
C ASP A 29 30.30 14.62 -28.65
N THR A 30 30.87 13.80 -27.76
CA THR A 30 30.11 12.85 -26.96
C THR A 30 29.47 13.64 -25.84
N THR A 31 28.17 13.90 -25.93
CA THR A 31 27.39 14.50 -24.85
C THR A 31 27.40 13.53 -23.66
N HIS A 32 28.13 13.88 -22.62
CA HIS A 32 28.12 13.13 -21.36
C HIS A 32 26.89 13.54 -20.57
N ILE A 33 26.23 12.56 -19.95
CA ILE A 33 25.09 12.77 -19.07
C ILE A 33 25.58 12.69 -17.64
N ILE A 34 25.26 13.71 -16.84
CA ILE A 34 25.50 13.70 -15.41
C ILE A 34 24.32 12.99 -14.75
N LEU A 35 24.53 11.73 -14.35
CA LEU A 35 23.62 10.94 -13.54
C LEU A 35 23.81 11.29 -12.07
N THR A 36 22.77 11.77 -11.39
CA THR A 36 22.77 12.05 -9.96
C THR A 36 21.82 11.09 -9.26
N LEU A 37 22.34 10.36 -8.27
CA LEU A 37 21.58 9.44 -7.43
C LEU A 37 21.26 10.15 -6.11
N ILE A 38 19.98 10.28 -5.80
CA ILE A 38 19.47 10.85 -4.55
C ILE A 38 18.84 9.74 -3.73
N ASP A 39 19.20 9.65 -2.45
CA ASP A 39 18.56 8.74 -1.51
C ASP A 39 17.19 9.30 -1.13
N ASP A 40 16.13 8.53 -1.35
CA ASP A 40 14.77 9.03 -1.15
C ASP A 40 14.44 9.31 0.33
N ASP A 41 15.01 8.52 1.24
CA ASP A 41 14.74 8.64 2.69
C ASP A 41 15.41 9.88 3.30
N SER A 42 16.61 10.22 2.85
CA SER A 42 17.42 11.33 3.40
C SER A 42 17.45 12.59 2.52
N ASP A 43 16.89 12.53 1.31
CA ASP A 43 16.96 13.58 0.27
C ASP A 43 18.41 14.03 -0.03
N SER A 44 19.38 13.13 0.21
CA SER A 44 20.81 13.42 0.09
C SER A 44 21.38 12.86 -1.21
N VAL A 45 22.28 13.62 -1.85
CA VAL A 45 23.00 13.15 -3.03
C VAL A 45 23.96 12.04 -2.61
N MET A 46 23.69 10.82 -3.06
CA MET A 46 24.53 9.65 -2.80
C MET A 46 25.76 9.64 -3.70
N ALA A 47 25.56 9.92 -4.99
CA ALA A 47 26.60 9.86 -5.99
C ALA A 47 26.21 10.70 -7.22
N SER A 48 27.21 11.22 -7.90
CA SER A 48 27.08 11.79 -9.25
C SER A 48 28.11 11.14 -10.16
N LEU A 49 27.68 10.69 -11.33
CA LEU A 49 28.52 10.04 -12.33
C LEU A 49 28.35 10.69 -13.68
N GLU A 50 29.41 10.74 -14.46
CA GLU A 50 29.36 11.07 -15.88
C GLU A 50 29.30 9.77 -16.68
N MET A 51 28.28 9.64 -17.52
CA MET A 51 28.04 8.44 -18.31
C MET A 51 27.70 8.80 -19.75
N LEU A 52 27.99 7.90 -20.68
CA LEU A 52 27.53 8.04 -22.06
C LEU A 52 26.04 7.65 -22.15
N PRO A 53 25.25 8.28 -23.05
CA PRO A 53 23.86 7.90 -23.27
C PRO A 53 23.69 6.42 -23.61
N GLU A 54 24.66 5.82 -24.30
CA GLU A 54 24.68 4.40 -24.68
C GLU A 54 24.74 3.44 -23.49
N GLU A 55 25.30 3.91 -22.35
CA GLU A 55 25.40 3.14 -21.10
C GLU A 55 24.12 3.20 -20.26
N LEU A 56 23.15 4.03 -20.66
CA LEU A 56 21.88 4.23 -19.97
C LEU A 56 20.72 3.59 -20.74
N PRO A 57 19.72 3.01 -20.02
CA PRO A 57 18.52 2.47 -20.64
C PRO A 57 17.69 3.57 -21.31
N ASP A 58 16.74 3.17 -22.16
CA ASP A 58 15.88 4.13 -22.87
C ASP A 58 14.92 4.88 -21.94
N SER A 59 14.58 4.27 -20.80
CA SER A 59 13.83 4.88 -19.70
C SER A 59 14.10 4.15 -18.39
N PHE A 60 13.83 4.81 -17.27
CA PHE A 60 13.83 4.18 -15.95
C PHE A 60 12.39 3.92 -15.50
N GLU A 61 11.97 2.66 -15.46
CA GLU A 61 10.66 2.30 -14.91
C GLU A 61 10.69 2.43 -13.38
N ILE A 62 9.65 3.03 -12.81
CA ILE A 62 9.46 3.09 -11.35
C ILE A 62 9.37 1.65 -10.83
N ASN A 63 10.06 1.38 -9.72
CA ASN A 63 10.27 0.06 -9.12
C ASN A 63 11.25 -0.86 -9.89
N SER A 64 12.01 -0.32 -10.84
CA SER A 64 13.17 -1.05 -11.37
C SER A 64 14.24 -1.23 -10.30
N LEU A 65 14.82 -2.43 -10.27
CA LEU A 65 15.92 -2.75 -9.37
C LEU A 65 17.25 -2.27 -9.98
N LEU A 66 17.99 -1.50 -9.17
CA LEU A 66 19.28 -0.92 -9.47
C LEU A 66 20.32 -1.45 -8.48
N GLN A 67 21.47 -1.92 -8.97
CA GLN A 67 22.55 -2.34 -8.10
C GLN A 67 23.55 -1.19 -7.90
N VAL A 68 23.62 -0.64 -6.68
CA VAL A 68 24.52 0.46 -6.32
C VAL A 68 25.42 0.02 -5.17
N ALA A 69 26.74 0.05 -5.36
CA ALA A 69 27.72 -0.32 -4.34
C ALA A 69 27.47 -1.70 -3.67
N ALA A 70 27.06 -2.69 -4.48
CA ALA A 70 26.67 -4.05 -4.05
C ALA A 70 25.37 -4.14 -3.23
N GLU A 71 24.61 -3.05 -3.08
CA GLU A 71 23.26 -3.04 -2.53
C GLU A 71 22.21 -2.96 -3.64
N GLU A 72 21.07 -3.64 -3.44
CA GLU A 72 19.91 -3.52 -4.32
C GLU A 72 19.04 -2.34 -3.86
N LYS A 73 18.80 -1.41 -4.79
CA LYS A 73 17.98 -0.22 -4.58
C LYS A 73 16.88 -0.15 -5.63
N SER A 74 15.71 0.32 -5.24
CA SER A 74 14.58 0.52 -6.15
C SER A 74 14.56 1.97 -6.65
N VAL A 75 14.30 2.16 -7.94
CA VAL A 75 14.08 3.51 -8.51
C VAL A 75 12.66 3.97 -8.16
N ILE A 76 12.57 5.05 -7.38
CA ILE A 76 11.30 5.67 -6.97
C ILE A 76 10.90 6.77 -7.97
N HIS A 77 11.88 7.50 -8.50
CA HIS A 77 11.64 8.58 -9.44
C HIS A 77 12.82 8.79 -10.39
N ALA A 78 12.54 9.24 -11.61
CA ALA A 78 13.53 9.58 -12.61
C ALA A 78 13.15 10.89 -13.31
N GLU A 79 14.08 11.85 -13.33
CA GLU A 79 13.89 13.14 -13.98
C GLU A 79 15.13 13.56 -14.76
N PRO A 80 15.07 13.73 -16.10
CA PRO A 80 13.97 13.37 -17.00
C PRO A 80 13.75 11.85 -17.11
N VAL A 81 12.54 11.43 -17.53
CA VAL A 81 12.14 10.01 -17.55
C VAL A 81 12.78 9.25 -18.72
N THR A 82 12.95 9.91 -19.87
CA THR A 82 13.34 9.26 -21.13
C THR A 82 14.73 9.65 -21.60
N LYS A 83 15.39 8.74 -22.30
CA LYS A 83 16.73 8.94 -22.86
C LYS A 83 16.84 10.09 -23.83
N ALA A 84 15.81 10.32 -24.63
CA ALA A 84 15.78 11.48 -25.52
C ALA A 84 15.86 12.79 -24.73
N GLU A 85 15.19 12.87 -23.57
CA GLU A 85 15.15 14.07 -22.74
C GLU A 85 16.45 14.26 -21.96
N PHE A 86 16.97 13.21 -21.31
CA PHE A 86 18.21 13.34 -20.54
C PHE A 86 19.46 13.44 -21.41
N THR A 87 19.44 12.93 -22.64
CA THR A 87 20.51 13.18 -23.63
C THR A 87 20.49 14.64 -24.10
N LYS A 88 19.30 15.23 -24.23
CA LYS A 88 19.14 16.64 -24.60
C LYS A 88 19.52 17.58 -23.45
N SER A 89 19.16 17.25 -22.22
CA SER A 89 19.46 18.07 -21.03
C SER A 89 20.90 17.88 -20.53
N GLY A 90 21.53 16.76 -20.85
CA GLY A 90 22.82 16.34 -20.30
C GLY A 90 22.76 15.97 -18.81
N LYS A 91 21.55 15.81 -18.25
CA LYS A 91 21.34 15.58 -16.81
C LYS A 91 20.23 14.57 -16.58
N LEU A 92 20.47 13.66 -15.65
CA LEU A 92 19.51 12.67 -15.18
C LEU A 92 19.60 12.58 -13.65
N THR A 93 18.48 12.73 -12.97
CA THR A 93 18.38 12.57 -11.51
C THR A 93 17.50 11.36 -11.22
N LEU A 94 18.02 10.40 -10.46
CA LEU A 94 17.26 9.25 -9.98
C LEU A 94 17.10 9.35 -8.46
N ARG A 95 15.87 9.26 -7.97
CA ARG A 95 15.59 9.02 -6.54
C ARG A 95 15.48 7.53 -6.33
N ILE A 96 16.27 7.00 -5.39
CA ILE A 96 16.38 5.57 -5.12
C ILE A 96 16.20 5.28 -3.64
N CYS A 97 15.55 4.17 -3.31
CA CYS A 97 15.35 3.72 -1.94
C CYS A 97 15.92 2.30 -1.76
N LYS A 98 16.38 1.95 -0.55
CA LYS A 98 16.91 0.62 -0.25
C LYS A 98 15.77 -0.40 -0.23
N VAL A 99 15.95 -1.51 -0.95
CA VAL A 99 14.98 -2.62 -0.86
C VAL A 99 15.17 -3.33 0.47
N GLN A 100 14.15 -3.26 1.33
CA GLN A 100 14.10 -4.05 2.56
C GLN A 100 13.27 -5.30 2.32
N THR A 101 13.94 -6.45 2.31
CA THR A 101 13.26 -7.76 2.33
C THR A 101 12.98 -8.13 3.78
N MET A 102 11.70 -8.31 4.12
CA MET A 102 11.28 -8.91 5.38
C MET A 102 10.78 -10.32 5.13
N ALA A 103 11.04 -11.23 6.08
CA ALA A 103 10.50 -12.57 6.03
C ALA A 103 8.97 -12.48 6.12
N THR A 104 8.24 -13.33 5.38
CA THR A 104 6.78 -13.30 5.37
C THR A 104 6.22 -13.53 6.77
N GLU A 105 6.86 -14.38 7.56
CA GLU A 105 6.54 -14.62 8.98
C GLU A 105 6.77 -13.41 9.90
N ALA A 106 7.55 -12.42 9.46
CA ALA A 106 7.78 -11.17 10.19
C ALA A 106 6.82 -10.05 9.79
N MET A 107 5.98 -10.27 8.76
CA MET A 107 4.92 -9.34 8.36
C MET A 107 3.75 -9.47 9.34
N CYS A 108 3.75 -8.64 10.39
CA CYS A 108 2.60 -8.49 11.27
C CYS A 108 1.61 -7.53 10.61
N PHE A 109 0.50 -8.06 10.11
CA PHE A 109 -0.65 -7.24 9.71
C PHE A 109 -1.51 -6.97 10.94
N SER A 110 -1.81 -5.70 11.23
CA SER A 110 -2.85 -5.38 12.20
C SER A 110 -4.19 -5.62 11.53
N GLN A 111 -4.90 -6.67 11.97
CA GLN A 111 -6.30 -6.89 11.61
C GLN A 111 -7.08 -5.62 11.95
N LEU A 112 -7.67 -5.00 10.92
CA LEU A 112 -8.66 -3.95 11.15
C LEU A 112 -9.92 -4.65 11.66
N ASP A 113 -10.24 -4.38 12.92
CA ASP A 113 -11.38 -4.85 13.70
C ASP A 113 -12.40 -5.70 12.95
N ILE A 114 -12.39 -7.03 13.19
CA ILE A 114 -13.59 -7.83 13.45
C ILE A 114 -13.27 -9.27 13.84
N THR A 115 -13.87 -9.66 14.99
CA THR A 115 -13.81 -10.95 15.71
C THR A 115 -12.57 -11.20 16.59
N GLU A 116 -12.77 -11.88 17.72
CA GLU A 116 -11.74 -12.08 18.77
C GLU A 116 -10.67 -13.10 18.31
N GLY A 117 -10.86 -13.76 17.16
CA GLY A 117 -9.85 -14.55 16.44
C GLY A 117 -10.06 -14.60 14.91
N PHE A 118 -9.02 -14.99 14.17
CA PHE A 118 -9.09 -15.32 12.74
C PHE A 118 -10.02 -16.53 12.52
N ASP A 119 -10.84 -16.49 11.47
CA ASP A 119 -11.78 -17.55 11.07
C ASP A 119 -12.90 -17.87 12.07
N GLU A 120 -13.12 -17.07 13.12
CA GLU A 120 -14.28 -17.25 14.03
C GLU A 120 -15.62 -17.23 13.28
N ASN A 121 -15.69 -16.49 12.17
CA ASN A 121 -16.86 -16.44 11.30
C ASN A 121 -17.11 -17.75 10.53
N GLN A 122 -16.09 -18.58 10.27
CA GLN A 122 -16.21 -19.79 9.46
C GLN A 122 -16.96 -20.94 10.17
N GLY A 123 -17.07 -20.86 11.50
CA GLY A 123 -17.79 -21.85 12.32
C GLY A 123 -19.22 -21.47 12.69
N LEU A 124 -19.69 -20.28 12.29
CA LEU A 124 -21.00 -19.77 12.68
C LEU A 124 -22.10 -20.31 11.77
N GLY A 125 -23.17 -20.78 12.38
CA GLY A 125 -24.43 -21.03 11.69
C GLY A 125 -25.22 -19.75 11.49
N ALA A 126 -26.28 -19.85 10.68
CA ALA A 126 -27.19 -18.73 10.43
C ALA A 126 -27.82 -18.18 11.72
N ASP A 127 -27.95 -18.99 12.78
CA ASP A 127 -28.58 -18.58 14.05
C ASP A 127 -27.60 -18.05 15.10
N ASP A 128 -26.29 -18.11 14.83
CA ASP A 128 -25.28 -17.67 15.77
C ASP A 128 -25.05 -16.16 15.71
N TRP A 129 -24.94 -15.52 16.87
CA TRP A 129 -24.73 -14.09 17.01
C TRP A 129 -23.42 -13.81 17.72
N ILE A 130 -22.58 -12.98 17.11
CA ILE A 130 -21.33 -12.55 17.72
C ILE A 130 -21.55 -11.21 18.39
N LYS A 131 -21.07 -11.06 19.62
CA LYS A 131 -20.94 -9.73 20.26
C LYS A 131 -19.65 -9.07 19.77
N THR A 132 -19.79 -7.90 19.18
CA THR A 132 -18.66 -7.06 18.77
C THR A 132 -18.43 -5.94 19.77
N ARG A 133 -17.36 -5.15 19.56
CA ARG A 133 -17.08 -3.95 20.35
C ARG A 133 -17.23 -2.71 19.48
N PRO A 134 -17.76 -1.60 20.00
CA PRO A 134 -17.79 -0.33 19.29
C PRO A 134 -16.38 0.13 18.92
N LEU A 135 -16.11 0.38 17.64
CA LEU A 135 -14.83 0.89 17.15
C LEU A 135 -14.48 2.26 17.76
N ASN A 136 -15.47 3.11 18.03
CA ASN A 136 -15.22 4.42 18.65
C ASN A 136 -14.75 4.31 20.12
N ALA A 137 -14.91 3.15 20.77
CA ALA A 137 -14.38 2.91 22.11
C ALA A 137 -12.88 2.61 22.11
N THR A 138 -12.32 2.11 21.00
CA THR A 138 -10.90 1.72 20.90
C THR A 138 -10.02 2.85 20.36
N LEU A 139 -10.60 3.84 19.66
CA LEU A 139 -9.86 4.95 19.07
C LEU A 139 -9.65 6.12 20.04
N ASN A 140 -8.42 6.67 20.08
CA ASN A 140 -8.08 7.84 20.90
C ASN A 140 -8.69 9.15 20.36
N ASN A 141 -8.94 9.23 19.05
CA ASN A 141 -9.56 10.39 18.39
C ASN A 141 -10.59 9.92 17.37
N THR A 142 -11.85 9.81 17.82
CA THR A 142 -12.96 9.23 17.04
C THR A 142 -13.37 10.12 15.87
N GLU A 143 -13.42 11.43 16.07
CA GLU A 143 -13.90 12.39 15.07
C GLU A 143 -12.94 12.49 13.88
N ALA A 144 -11.62 12.52 14.14
CA ALA A 144 -10.61 12.50 13.09
C ALA A 144 -10.65 11.22 12.23
N SER A 145 -11.25 10.15 12.76
CA SER A 145 -11.39 8.86 12.08
C SER A 145 -12.76 8.67 11.43
N GLY A 146 -13.58 9.73 11.36
CA GLY A 146 -14.93 9.68 10.79
C GLY A 146 -15.94 8.87 11.60
N GLN A 147 -15.62 8.54 12.86
CA GLN A 147 -16.50 7.78 13.75
C GLN A 147 -17.36 8.71 14.61
N PRO A 148 -18.59 8.30 14.98
CA PRO A 148 -19.39 9.03 15.95
C PRO A 148 -18.65 9.22 17.29
N PRO A 149 -18.83 10.36 17.98
CA PRO A 149 -18.24 10.57 19.29
C PRO A 149 -18.74 9.52 20.30
N ARG A 150 -17.95 9.26 21.35
CA ARG A 150 -18.21 8.17 22.31
C ARG A 150 -19.51 8.33 23.09
N ASP A 151 -19.96 9.57 23.27
CA ASP A 151 -21.20 9.95 23.94
C ASP A 151 -22.36 10.18 22.96
N ALA A 152 -22.20 9.82 21.68
CA ALA A 152 -23.28 9.91 20.71
C ALA A 152 -24.48 9.05 21.14
N ASP A 153 -25.66 9.63 21.04
CA ASP A 153 -26.90 8.90 21.30
C ASP A 153 -27.12 7.76 20.28
N SER A 154 -27.93 6.79 20.66
CA SER A 154 -28.20 5.61 19.84
C SER A 154 -28.84 5.93 18.48
N ASP A 155 -29.61 7.02 18.35
CA ASP A 155 -30.22 7.40 17.08
C ASP A 155 -29.19 7.97 16.11
N LYS A 156 -28.27 8.80 16.62
CA LYS A 156 -27.16 9.35 15.86
C LYS A 156 -26.22 8.25 15.38
N VAL A 157 -25.85 7.31 16.26
CA VAL A 157 -25.02 6.15 15.91
C VAL A 157 -25.69 5.32 14.82
N TYR A 158 -26.97 4.98 15.02
CA TYR A 158 -27.72 4.19 14.04
C TYR A 158 -27.81 4.90 12.68
N ARG A 159 -28.14 6.19 12.67
CA ARG A 159 -28.27 6.98 11.44
C ARG A 159 -26.96 7.00 10.64
N VAL A 160 -25.83 7.23 11.29
CA VAL A 160 -24.52 7.23 10.62
C VAL A 160 -24.22 5.85 10.03
N ALA A 161 -24.40 4.80 10.82
CA ALA A 161 -24.19 3.43 10.36
C ALA A 161 -25.13 3.04 9.20
N ALA A 162 -26.39 3.47 9.24
CA ALA A 162 -27.36 3.22 8.17
C ALA A 162 -26.95 3.89 6.86
N THR A 163 -26.42 5.11 6.91
CA THR A 163 -25.87 5.79 5.72
C THR A 163 -24.72 4.99 5.11
N LEU A 164 -23.82 4.43 5.93
CA LEU A 164 -22.72 3.59 5.45
C LEU A 164 -23.21 2.24 4.91
N SER A 165 -24.24 1.66 5.53
CA SER A 165 -24.90 0.43 5.04
C SER A 165 -25.42 0.62 3.63
N VAL A 166 -26.11 1.73 3.34
CA VAL A 166 -26.64 2.01 2.00
C VAL A 166 -25.53 2.00 0.94
N VAL A 167 -24.39 2.62 1.25
CA VAL A 167 -23.23 2.61 0.34
C VAL A 167 -22.73 1.17 0.14
N ARG A 168 -22.62 0.38 1.21
CA ARG A 168 -22.15 -1.01 1.14
C ARG A 168 -23.14 -1.94 0.44
N GLU A 169 -24.43 -1.70 0.56
CA GLU A 169 -25.49 -2.43 -0.14
C GLU A 169 -25.38 -2.26 -1.66
N SER A 170 -24.84 -1.14 -2.13
CA SER A 170 -24.59 -0.91 -3.56
C SER A 170 -23.44 -1.73 -4.16
N ILE A 171 -22.62 -2.39 -3.33
CA ILE A 171 -21.47 -3.17 -3.75
C ILE A 171 -21.71 -4.66 -3.40
N PRO A 172 -21.80 -5.57 -4.39
CA PRO A 172 -21.91 -6.99 -4.11
C PRO A 172 -20.55 -7.54 -3.64
N ILE A 173 -20.48 -7.91 -2.36
CA ILE A 173 -19.30 -8.52 -1.74
C ILE A 173 -19.77 -9.87 -1.19
N GLU A 174 -19.13 -10.94 -1.62
CA GLU A 174 -19.40 -12.28 -1.09
C GLU A 174 -18.91 -12.38 0.36
N GLY A 175 -19.69 -13.07 1.21
CA GLY A 175 -19.34 -13.25 2.61
C GLY A 175 -19.70 -12.08 3.54
N ASP A 176 -20.38 -11.03 3.06
CA ASP A 176 -20.96 -10.00 3.92
C ASP A 176 -22.09 -10.58 4.80
N GLY A 177 -22.31 -9.97 5.97
CA GLY A 177 -23.42 -10.31 6.85
C GLY A 177 -24.13 -9.06 7.35
N VAL A 178 -24.73 -9.19 8.54
CA VAL A 178 -25.54 -8.14 9.15
C VAL A 178 -25.03 -7.74 10.53
N TYR A 179 -25.29 -6.50 10.90
CA TYR A 179 -24.81 -5.91 12.14
C TYR A 179 -25.82 -4.93 12.75
N CYS A 180 -25.91 -4.93 14.08
CA CYS A 180 -26.61 -3.92 14.85
C CYS A 180 -25.60 -2.98 15.53
N PRO A 181 -25.49 -1.70 15.13
CA PRO A 181 -24.54 -0.75 15.70
C PRO A 181 -24.89 -0.29 17.12
N ILE A 182 -26.08 -0.62 17.63
CA ILE A 182 -26.55 -0.23 18.96
C ILE A 182 -26.31 -1.34 19.97
N CYS A 183 -26.60 -2.57 19.58
CA CYS A 183 -26.40 -3.74 20.45
C CYS A 183 -25.02 -4.37 20.28
N HIS A 184 -24.26 -3.92 19.27
CA HIS A 184 -22.97 -4.48 18.89
C HIS A 184 -23.06 -6.00 18.72
N ILE A 185 -24.01 -6.45 17.90
CA ILE A 185 -24.15 -7.85 17.53
C ILE A 185 -24.10 -8.00 16.02
N ALA A 186 -23.45 -9.06 15.55
CA ALA A 186 -23.30 -9.38 14.14
C ALA A 186 -23.71 -10.83 13.85
N ASN A 187 -24.14 -11.09 12.63
CA ASN A 187 -24.53 -12.42 12.14
C ASN A 187 -24.11 -12.56 10.66
N ILE A 188 -23.68 -13.74 10.26
CA ILE A 188 -23.16 -13.99 8.91
C ILE A 188 -24.24 -14.08 7.83
N ASP A 189 -25.51 -14.28 8.22
CA ASP A 189 -26.63 -14.45 7.30
C ASP A 189 -27.13 -13.10 6.77
N ILE A 190 -26.68 -12.75 5.56
CA ILE A 190 -27.15 -11.56 4.84
C ILE A 190 -28.66 -11.57 4.57
N GLY A 191 -29.32 -12.73 4.61
CA GLY A 191 -30.77 -12.86 4.50
C GLY A 191 -31.54 -12.14 5.60
N LYS A 192 -30.87 -11.80 6.71
CA LYS A 192 -31.42 -11.02 7.82
C LYS A 192 -31.33 -9.51 7.63
N LEU A 193 -30.81 -9.03 6.50
CA LEU A 193 -30.66 -7.60 6.22
C LEU A 193 -32.03 -6.90 6.30
N HIS A 194 -32.08 -5.73 6.95
CA HIS A 194 -33.29 -4.95 7.25
C HIS A 194 -34.32 -5.62 8.17
N THR A 195 -34.09 -6.85 8.64
CA THR A 195 -34.94 -7.47 9.67
C THR A 195 -34.67 -6.85 11.05
N PRO A 196 -35.63 -6.92 11.99
CA PRO A 196 -35.44 -6.36 13.32
C PRO A 196 -34.32 -7.06 14.10
N CYS A 197 -33.43 -6.28 14.69
CA CYS A 197 -32.46 -6.73 15.66
C CYS A 197 -33.16 -7.41 16.86
N PRO A 198 -32.73 -8.61 17.30
CA PRO A 198 -33.37 -9.32 18.40
C PRO A 198 -33.33 -8.58 19.75
N ASN A 199 -32.41 -7.62 19.91
CA ASN A 199 -32.21 -6.92 21.18
C ASN A 199 -32.84 -5.52 21.24
N CYS A 200 -32.83 -4.76 20.14
CA CYS A 200 -33.34 -3.38 20.12
C CYS A 200 -34.41 -3.10 19.05
N CYS A 201 -34.81 -4.13 18.29
CA CYS A 201 -35.84 -4.07 17.24
C CYS A 201 -35.56 -3.10 16.08
N ARG A 202 -34.38 -2.47 16.00
CA ARG A 202 -33.98 -1.67 14.84
C ARG A 202 -33.57 -2.55 13.66
N GLY A 203 -33.71 -2.06 12.44
CA GLY A 203 -33.27 -2.78 11.24
C GLY A 203 -31.79 -3.16 11.31
N LEU A 204 -31.47 -4.38 10.93
CA LEU A 204 -30.10 -4.83 10.79
C LEU A 204 -29.47 -4.25 9.53
N LEU A 205 -28.20 -3.86 9.62
CA LEU A 205 -27.47 -3.15 8.57
C LEU A 205 -26.42 -4.07 7.94
N LYS A 206 -26.12 -3.89 6.66
CA LYS A 206 -25.10 -4.67 5.96
C LYS A 206 -23.71 -4.34 6.51
N PHE A 207 -22.94 -5.36 6.79
CA PHE A 207 -21.62 -5.24 7.39
C PHE A 207 -20.66 -6.29 6.81
N GLY A 208 -19.39 -5.90 6.66
CA GLY A 208 -18.38 -6.75 6.05
C GLY A 208 -17.61 -7.55 7.06
N TRP A 209 -17.42 -8.84 6.79
CA TRP A 209 -16.44 -9.69 7.46
C TRP A 209 -15.18 -9.66 6.62
N ALA A 210 -14.13 -8.99 7.10
CA ALA A 210 -12.82 -8.91 6.43
C ALA A 210 -11.87 -9.92 7.06
#